data_AF-A0A1M5LLE1-F1
#
_entry.id   AF-A0A1M5LLE1-F1
#
_cell.length_a   1.000
_cell.length_b   1.000
_cell.length_c   1.000
_cell.angle_alpha   90.00
_cell.angle_beta   90.00
_cell.angle_gamma   90.00
#
_symmetry.space_group_name_H-M   'P 1'
#
loop_
_entity.id
_entity.type
_entity.pdbx_description
1 polymer ?
#
loop_
_entity_poly.entity_id
_entity_poly.type
_entity_poly.pdbx_seq_one_letter_code
_entity_poly.pdbx_strand_id
1 'polypeptide(L)'
;MTFNFAKTLMMGSVITMGAFGLIACGDDSGSSAPADEQPGSSASADATQDISISATNLGSRTRGIGINAEVIFSGNFDIDLSAQQTGEATDISFTAISYDVAYGTVVPGESYRSLGDLTAHQEVRFPTKMIDLGSANSAGVSISLANPALDPVGCGTYTLVVKVSAVDTEGNDKVSNQFITFDRPESFCKTSEPESSSSEDVVEEVPMTNCQVELSTNMAPGLDLATCTAVDAASAATADVIFTAANGDITMSSGNGAMFGKLDADYSVGYWPETANNRTLAYKSDFPYRAIANASFANMIESAEQIYVIQTAAGGFYALGFATEKSYEKLTNNDYSFSIKLYMPAQ
;
A
#
# COMPACT_ATOMS: atom_id res chain seq x y z
N MET A 1 -11.32 44.16 57.71
CA MET A 1 -12.68 43.83 57.25
C MET A 1 -13.11 44.88 56.24
N THR A 2 -13.93 44.43 55.29
CA THR A 2 -14.68 45.20 54.26
C THR A 2 -14.01 45.40 52.90
N PHE A 3 -14.62 44.69 51.94
CA PHE A 3 -14.50 44.71 50.48
C PHE A 3 -14.99 46.03 49.85
N ASN A 4 -14.53 46.38 48.63
CA ASN A 4 -15.32 46.13 47.41
C ASN A 4 -14.65 46.59 46.11
N PHE A 5 -14.83 45.74 45.11
CA PHE A 5 -14.63 45.91 43.67
C PHE A 5 -15.53 47.03 43.08
N ALA A 6 -15.08 47.68 42.00
CA ALA A 6 -15.54 47.38 40.63
C ALA A 6 -15.30 48.52 39.61
N LYS A 7 -14.97 48.08 38.38
CA LYS A 7 -15.37 48.64 37.07
C LYS A 7 -14.91 50.05 36.67
N THR A 8 -14.13 50.16 35.58
CA THR A 8 -14.67 50.38 34.21
C THR A 8 -13.55 50.56 33.18
N LEU A 9 -13.61 49.70 32.17
CA LEU A 9 -13.09 49.78 30.79
C LEU A 9 -13.00 51.21 30.19
N MET A 10 -11.94 51.51 29.44
CA MET A 10 -11.98 51.78 27.98
C MET A 10 -10.66 52.43 27.48
N MET A 11 -10.14 51.82 26.41
CA MET A 11 -9.54 52.43 25.20
C MET A 11 -8.30 53.32 25.32
N GLY A 12 -7.24 52.90 24.62
CA GLY A 12 -6.14 53.76 24.22
C GLY A 12 -5.08 53.01 23.41
N SER A 13 -5.35 52.85 22.11
CA SER A 13 -4.44 52.61 20.97
C SER A 13 -2.95 52.31 21.24
N VAL A 14 -2.46 51.18 20.70
CA VAL A 14 -1.02 50.89 20.59
C VAL A 14 -0.75 50.40 19.15
N ILE A 15 -0.23 51.28 18.29
CA ILE A 15 1.13 51.29 17.69
C ILE A 15 1.33 50.15 16.65
N THR A 16 1.28 50.46 15.35
CA THR A 16 2.42 50.79 14.46
C THR A 16 3.31 49.58 14.13
N MET A 17 3.45 49.37 12.82
CA MET A 17 4.36 48.47 12.13
C MET A 17 5.79 48.44 12.69
N GLY A 18 6.35 47.23 12.68
CA GLY A 18 7.72 46.98 12.24
C GLY A 18 8.81 47.06 13.31
N ALA A 19 9.30 45.90 13.73
CA ALA A 19 10.72 45.74 14.06
C ALA A 19 11.10 44.25 13.95
N PHE A 20 12.08 44.00 13.08
CA PHE A 20 12.86 42.77 13.03
C PHE A 20 13.48 42.53 14.41
N GLY A 21 13.13 41.43 15.06
CA GLY A 21 13.76 40.95 16.27
C GLY A 21 14.94 40.06 15.93
N LEU A 22 16.14 40.64 15.87
CA LEU A 22 17.38 39.90 16.07
C LEU A 22 17.37 39.35 17.50
N ILE A 23 17.42 38.03 17.67
CA ILE A 23 17.74 37.40 18.94
C ILE A 23 19.16 36.85 18.81
N ALA A 24 20.10 37.52 19.48
CA ALA A 24 21.42 36.99 19.78
C ALA A 24 21.58 36.90 21.31
N CYS A 25 21.84 35.67 21.75
CA CYS A 25 22.59 35.21 22.92
C CYS A 25 22.17 35.66 24.32
N GLY A 26 21.66 34.70 25.09
CA GLY A 26 21.89 34.57 26.53
C GLY A 26 22.25 33.12 26.81
N ASP A 27 23.55 32.83 26.86
CA ASP A 27 24.16 31.56 27.23
C ASP A 27 24.34 31.53 28.76
N ASP A 28 24.02 30.40 29.40
CA ASP A 28 24.75 29.91 30.56
C ASP A 28 24.31 28.47 30.92
N SER A 29 25.10 27.53 30.39
CA SER A 29 25.70 26.39 31.09
C SER A 29 24.78 25.28 31.66
N GLY A 30 24.74 24.15 30.95
CA GLY A 30 24.26 22.88 31.49
C GLY A 30 24.41 21.68 30.55
N SER A 31 25.63 21.12 30.46
CA SER A 31 25.96 19.78 29.94
C SER A 31 25.59 19.49 28.48
N SER A 32 26.59 19.62 27.62
CA SER A 32 26.66 19.14 26.25
C SER A 32 26.26 17.66 26.10
N ALA A 33 25.02 17.43 25.66
CA ALA A 33 24.73 16.36 24.70
C ALA A 33 24.88 16.95 23.29
N PRO A 34 25.37 16.21 22.28
CA PRO A 34 25.35 16.69 20.92
C PRO A 34 23.90 17.00 20.56
N ALA A 35 23.62 18.21 20.12
CA ALA A 35 22.35 18.48 19.45
C ALA A 35 22.38 17.69 18.14
N ASP A 36 21.59 16.61 18.06
CA ASP A 36 21.21 16.01 16.79
C ASP A 36 20.37 17.06 16.02
N GLU A 37 21.03 18.04 15.41
CA GLU A 37 20.43 18.89 14.38
C GLU A 37 20.27 18.05 13.11
N GLN A 38 19.38 17.07 13.18
CA GLN A 38 19.02 16.22 12.06
C GLN A 38 17.95 16.99 11.24
N PRO A 39 18.10 17.16 9.92
CA PRO A 39 17.30 18.11 9.14
C PRO A 39 15.81 17.79 9.12
N GLY A 40 14.96 18.80 9.26
CA GLY A 40 13.50 18.69 9.19
C GLY A 40 12.80 19.74 10.07
N SER A 41 11.58 20.13 9.70
CA SER A 41 10.76 21.05 10.50
C SER A 41 9.69 20.29 11.27
N SER A 42 9.32 20.77 12.46
CA SER A 42 8.17 20.22 13.19
C SER A 42 6.86 20.56 12.46
N ALA A 43 6.07 19.54 12.12
CA ALA A 43 4.71 19.67 11.57
C ALA A 43 3.70 18.95 12.48
N SER A 44 2.40 19.22 12.30
CA SER A 44 1.33 18.61 13.10
C SER A 44 0.61 17.53 12.31
N ALA A 45 0.49 16.32 12.86
CA ALA A 45 -0.30 15.23 12.30
C ALA A 45 -1.77 15.44 12.65
N ASP A 46 -2.45 16.32 11.93
CA ASP A 46 -3.88 16.50 12.12
C ASP A 46 -4.63 15.22 11.68
N ALA A 47 -5.42 14.63 12.58
CA ALA A 47 -6.21 13.43 12.33
C ALA A 47 -7.53 13.72 11.58
N THR A 48 -7.71 14.96 11.10
CA THR A 48 -8.94 15.38 10.42
C THR A 48 -9.31 14.42 9.29
N GLN A 49 -10.49 13.83 9.43
CA GLN A 49 -11.13 12.97 8.44
C GLN A 49 -12.59 13.40 8.34
N ASP A 50 -12.94 14.06 7.24
CA ASP A 50 -14.34 14.31 6.92
C ASP A 50 -15.01 13.02 6.46
N ILE A 51 -16.22 12.76 6.97
CA ILE A 51 -16.98 11.54 6.71
C ILE A 51 -17.39 11.39 5.23
N SER A 52 -17.42 12.51 4.49
CA SER A 52 -17.72 12.50 3.04
C SER A 52 -16.54 12.06 2.18
N ILE A 53 -15.34 11.88 2.76
CA ILE A 53 -14.14 11.42 2.05
C ILE A 53 -13.77 10.04 2.59
N SER A 54 -13.91 9.01 1.76
CA SER A 54 -13.41 7.68 2.05
C SER A 54 -11.99 7.52 1.53
N ALA A 55 -11.17 6.80 2.30
CA ALA A 55 -9.82 6.41 1.90
C ALA A 55 -9.71 4.90 2.06
N THR A 56 -9.35 4.20 0.98
CA THR A 56 -9.26 2.73 0.96
C THR A 56 -7.95 2.30 0.31
N ASN A 57 -7.52 1.07 0.59
CA ASN A 57 -6.34 0.44 -0.03
C ASN A 57 -5.02 1.23 0.15
N LEU A 58 -4.89 1.92 1.28
CA LEU A 58 -3.70 2.70 1.63
C LEU A 58 -2.52 1.75 1.91
N GLY A 59 -1.43 1.91 1.17
CA GLY A 59 -0.28 1.03 1.31
C GLY A 59 0.96 1.56 0.59
N SER A 60 2.09 0.91 0.85
CA SER A 60 3.37 1.19 0.19
C SER A 60 4.08 -0.09 -0.17
N ARG A 61 4.90 -0.07 -1.23
CA ARG A 61 5.84 -1.16 -1.54
C ARG A 61 7.06 -0.64 -2.26
N THR A 62 8.18 -1.34 -2.11
CA THR A 62 9.40 -1.03 -2.86
C THR A 62 9.32 -1.66 -4.26
N ARG A 63 9.68 -0.89 -5.28
CA ARG A 63 9.82 -1.28 -6.69
C ARG A 63 11.25 -1.01 -7.13
N GLY A 64 11.86 -1.95 -7.85
CA GLY A 64 13.21 -1.80 -8.38
C GLY A 64 14.32 -2.17 -7.39
N ILE A 65 15.57 -2.06 -7.85
CA ILE A 65 16.76 -2.48 -7.11
C ILE A 65 17.86 -1.41 -7.16
N GLY A 66 18.71 -1.41 -6.13
CA GLY A 66 19.86 -0.50 -6.03
C GLY A 66 19.44 0.97 -6.17
N ILE A 67 20.20 1.76 -6.92
CA ILE A 67 19.98 3.21 -7.10
C ILE A 67 18.62 3.57 -7.74
N ASN A 68 17.95 2.60 -8.37
CA ASN A 68 16.66 2.79 -9.02
C ASN A 68 15.49 2.31 -8.14
N ALA A 69 15.75 1.86 -6.91
CA ALA A 69 14.68 1.45 -6.02
C ALA A 69 13.89 2.66 -5.53
N GLU A 70 12.58 2.52 -5.56
CA GLU A 70 11.63 3.53 -5.12
C GLU A 70 10.49 2.87 -4.35
N VAL A 71 9.91 3.62 -3.42
CA VAL A 71 8.67 3.24 -2.75
C VAL A 71 7.53 3.79 -3.58
N ILE A 72 6.63 2.93 -4.04
CA ILE A 72 5.39 3.32 -4.70
C ILE A 72 4.24 3.19 -3.71
N PHE A 73 3.31 4.13 -3.78
CA PHE A 73 2.18 4.23 -2.86
C PHE A 73 0.88 3.81 -3.54
N SER A 74 0.01 3.14 -2.80
CA SER A 74 -1.35 2.79 -3.21
C SER A 74 -2.36 3.47 -2.29
N GLY A 75 -3.55 3.74 -2.83
CA GLY A 75 -4.64 4.34 -2.08
C GLY A 75 -5.65 5.00 -2.98
N ASN A 76 -6.94 4.77 -2.72
CA ASN A 76 -8.04 5.44 -3.41
C ASN A 76 -8.74 6.39 -2.45
N PHE A 77 -8.91 7.63 -2.89
CA PHE A 77 -9.75 8.62 -2.24
C PHE A 77 -11.00 8.81 -3.07
N ASP A 78 -12.15 8.59 -2.44
CA ASP A 78 -13.46 8.71 -3.05
C ASP A 78 -14.38 9.59 -2.21
N ILE A 79 -15.39 10.16 -2.86
CA ILE A 79 -16.46 10.87 -2.19
C ILE A 79 -17.54 9.87 -1.78
N ASP A 80 -17.67 9.64 -0.47
CA ASP A 80 -18.69 8.78 0.11
C ASP A 80 -19.88 9.60 0.60
N LEU A 81 -20.95 9.62 -0.22
CA LEU A 81 -22.20 10.31 0.10
C LEU A 81 -23.17 9.42 0.88
N SER A 82 -22.83 8.15 1.16
CA SER A 82 -23.74 7.21 1.82
C SER A 82 -23.94 7.53 3.31
N ALA A 83 -22.98 8.22 3.92
CA ALA A 83 -23.02 8.65 5.31
C ALA A 83 -23.62 10.06 5.50
N GLN A 84 -23.98 10.76 4.43
CA GLN A 84 -24.52 12.12 4.54
C GLN A 84 -25.95 12.13 5.07
N GLN A 85 -26.22 13.03 6.01
CA GLN A 85 -27.59 13.29 6.46
C GLN A 85 -28.37 14.01 5.37
N THR A 86 -29.68 13.73 5.29
CA THR A 86 -30.59 14.36 4.33
C THR A 86 -30.54 15.88 4.44
N GLY A 87 -29.99 16.56 3.42
CA GLY A 87 -29.91 18.02 3.34
C GLY A 87 -28.53 18.59 3.02
N GLU A 88 -27.46 17.78 3.03
CA GLU A 88 -26.13 18.23 2.59
C GLU A 88 -26.00 18.28 1.06
N ALA A 89 -25.10 19.15 0.57
CA ALA A 89 -24.78 19.30 -0.84
C ALA A 89 -24.34 17.96 -1.46
N THR A 90 -25.09 17.51 -2.47
CA THR A 90 -24.91 16.20 -3.13
C THR A 90 -23.76 16.15 -4.13
N ASP A 91 -23.00 17.23 -4.25
CA ASP A 91 -21.98 17.40 -5.30
C ASP A 91 -20.67 17.95 -4.69
N ILE A 92 -19.90 17.03 -4.10
CA ILE A 92 -18.58 17.30 -3.50
C ILE A 92 -17.51 16.87 -4.50
N SER A 93 -16.49 17.69 -4.71
CA SER A 93 -15.34 17.33 -5.56
C SER A 93 -14.03 17.65 -4.87
N PHE A 94 -13.03 16.80 -5.04
CA PHE A 94 -11.66 17.11 -4.65
C PHE A 94 -11.16 18.33 -5.42
N THR A 95 -10.44 19.19 -4.71
CA THR A 95 -9.88 20.46 -5.20
C THR A 95 -8.36 20.51 -5.05
N ALA A 96 -7.79 19.69 -4.16
CA ALA A 96 -6.35 19.60 -3.97
C ALA A 96 -5.92 18.26 -3.37
N ILE A 97 -4.66 17.90 -3.62
CA ILE A 97 -3.90 16.87 -2.91
C ILE A 97 -2.51 17.43 -2.59
N SER A 98 -1.96 17.04 -1.44
CA SER A 98 -0.61 17.43 -1.02
C SER A 98 0.06 16.29 -0.26
N TYR A 99 1.38 16.27 -0.32
CA TYR A 99 2.22 15.23 0.26
C TYR A 99 3.25 15.83 1.21
N ASP A 100 3.55 15.10 2.28
CA ASP A 100 4.69 15.35 3.13
C ASP A 100 5.31 14.02 3.54
N VAL A 101 6.62 14.00 3.78
CA VAL A 101 7.34 12.80 4.23
C VAL A 101 7.84 13.02 5.64
N ALA A 102 7.44 12.15 6.55
CA ALA A 102 7.88 12.18 7.93
C ALA A 102 8.91 11.09 8.22
N TYR A 103 9.86 11.39 9.11
CA TYR A 103 10.70 10.35 9.73
C TYR A 103 9.96 9.69 10.90
N GLY A 104 9.98 8.35 10.94
CA GLY A 104 9.28 7.54 11.91
C GLY A 104 7.80 7.31 11.57
N THR A 105 7.13 6.60 12.47
CA THR A 105 5.67 6.42 12.45
C THR A 105 4.99 7.69 12.96
N VAL A 106 4.06 8.23 12.18
CA VAL A 106 3.25 9.38 12.58
C VAL A 106 2.04 8.92 13.40
N VAL A 107 1.86 9.51 14.58
CA VAL A 107 0.68 9.31 15.43
C VAL A 107 -0.28 10.49 15.20
N PRO A 108 -1.53 10.25 14.77
CA PRO A 108 -2.50 11.32 14.61
C PRO A 108 -2.74 12.07 15.92
N GLY A 109 -2.71 13.41 15.87
CA GLY A 109 -2.82 14.31 17.01
C GLY A 109 -1.46 14.77 17.58
N GLU A 110 -0.35 14.21 17.12
CA GLU A 110 0.99 14.56 17.60
C GLU A 110 1.82 15.34 16.57
N SER A 111 2.87 16.01 17.02
CA SER A 111 3.84 16.64 16.12
C SER A 111 4.77 15.58 15.53
N TYR A 112 5.09 15.70 14.25
CA TYR A 112 6.07 14.86 13.57
C TYR A 112 7.19 15.69 12.95
N ARG A 113 8.29 15.02 12.61
CA ARG A 113 9.41 15.62 11.89
C ARG A 113 9.17 15.53 10.39
N SER A 114 8.80 16.64 9.77
CA SER A 114 8.61 16.79 8.34
C SER A 114 9.96 16.91 7.62
N LEU A 115 10.09 16.15 6.53
CA LEU A 115 11.19 16.19 5.57
C LEU A 115 10.78 16.93 4.29
N GLY A 116 9.53 17.41 4.21
CA GLY A 116 8.96 18.05 3.05
C GLY A 116 8.40 17.07 2.03
N ASP A 117 7.95 17.63 0.91
CA ASP A 117 7.53 16.83 -0.24
C ASP A 117 8.76 16.28 -0.97
N LEU A 118 9.03 15.00 -0.75
CA LEU A 118 10.08 14.23 -1.43
C LEU A 118 9.50 13.29 -2.50
N THR A 119 8.21 13.43 -2.80
CA THR A 119 7.51 12.52 -3.70
C THR A 119 7.69 12.91 -5.16
N ALA A 120 7.78 11.89 -6.03
CA ALA A 120 7.54 12.03 -7.45
C ALA A 120 6.09 11.61 -7.70
N HIS A 121 5.30 12.50 -8.30
CA HIS A 121 3.89 12.29 -8.56
C HIS A 121 3.47 12.97 -9.87
N GLN A 122 2.34 12.54 -10.41
CA GLN A 122 1.68 13.17 -11.54
C GLN A 122 0.78 14.31 -11.09
N GLU A 123 0.52 15.25 -12.00
CA GLU A 123 -0.41 16.34 -11.73
C GLU A 123 -1.85 15.85 -11.83
N VAL A 124 -2.57 15.88 -10.71
CA VAL A 124 -4.00 15.56 -10.68
C VAL A 124 -4.79 16.75 -11.23
N ARG A 125 -5.69 16.48 -12.18
CA ARG A 125 -6.60 17.50 -12.70
C ARG A 125 -7.77 17.69 -11.75
N PHE A 126 -7.89 18.88 -11.20
CA PHE A 126 -9.01 19.29 -10.35
C PHE A 126 -10.01 20.16 -11.12
N PRO A 127 -11.31 20.14 -10.75
CA PRO A 127 -11.90 19.26 -9.72
C PRO A 127 -12.05 17.81 -10.21
N THR A 128 -11.99 16.85 -9.27
CA THR A 128 -12.20 15.42 -9.56
C THR A 128 -13.05 14.75 -8.48
N LYS A 129 -13.61 13.57 -8.78
CA LYS A 129 -14.39 12.75 -7.85
C LYS A 129 -13.59 11.64 -7.19
N MET A 130 -12.44 11.32 -7.75
CA MET A 130 -11.59 10.21 -7.30
C MET A 130 -10.13 10.60 -7.47
N ILE A 131 -9.29 10.18 -6.53
CA ILE A 131 -7.83 10.27 -6.62
C ILE A 131 -7.25 8.89 -6.33
N ASP A 132 -6.38 8.42 -7.21
CA ASP A 132 -5.69 7.14 -7.07
C ASP A 132 -4.18 7.39 -6.97
N LEU A 133 -3.59 7.03 -5.83
CA LEU A 133 -2.17 7.19 -5.55
C LEU A 133 -1.28 6.26 -6.39
N GLY A 134 -1.78 5.11 -6.82
CA GLY A 134 -1.01 4.11 -7.58
C GLY A 134 -1.05 4.30 -9.09
N SER A 135 -2.04 5.02 -9.62
CA SER A 135 -2.24 5.18 -11.07
C SER A 135 -1.48 6.36 -11.66
N ALA A 136 -0.71 6.10 -12.72
CA ALA A 136 -0.05 7.15 -13.52
C ALA A 136 -1.05 8.05 -14.28
N ASN A 137 -2.32 7.67 -14.38
CA ASN A 137 -3.39 8.51 -14.93
C ASN A 137 -4.06 9.40 -13.87
N SER A 138 -3.66 9.27 -12.60
CA SER A 138 -4.14 10.06 -11.47
C SER A 138 -2.93 10.66 -10.73
N ALA A 139 -2.65 10.26 -9.49
CA ALA A 139 -1.56 10.84 -8.71
C ALA A 139 -0.22 10.10 -8.88
N GLY A 140 -0.20 8.78 -9.03
CA GLY A 140 1.00 8.00 -9.33
C GLY A 140 2.22 8.34 -8.45
N VAL A 141 2.05 8.25 -7.13
CA VAL A 141 2.98 8.74 -6.11
C VAL A 141 4.07 7.73 -5.81
N SER A 142 5.32 8.21 -5.76
CA SER A 142 6.49 7.41 -5.43
C SER A 142 7.56 8.22 -4.72
N ILE A 143 8.51 7.57 -4.03
CA ILE A 143 9.69 8.19 -3.43
C ILE A 143 10.91 7.34 -3.79
N SER A 144 11.94 7.95 -4.37
CA SER A 144 13.21 7.23 -4.58
C SER A 144 13.90 6.95 -3.23
N LEU A 145 14.29 5.69 -2.97
CA LEU A 145 15.04 5.31 -1.76
C LEU A 145 16.48 5.84 -1.77
N ALA A 146 16.98 6.19 -2.96
CA ALA A 146 18.26 6.86 -3.18
C ALA A 146 18.14 8.40 -3.16
N ASN A 147 16.98 8.96 -2.75
CA ASN A 147 16.83 10.40 -2.65
C ASN A 147 17.81 10.96 -1.60
N PRO A 148 18.73 11.87 -1.98
CA PRO A 148 19.76 12.38 -1.08
C PRO A 148 19.20 13.16 0.11
N ALA A 149 17.95 13.64 0.05
CA ALA A 149 17.28 14.27 1.18
C ALA A 149 17.02 13.31 2.35
N LEU A 150 17.03 12.00 2.10
CA LEU A 150 16.87 10.97 3.14
C LEU A 150 18.21 10.62 3.82
N ASP A 151 19.36 10.90 3.20
CA ASP A 151 20.69 10.52 3.70
C ASP A 151 21.04 11.08 5.09
N PRO A 152 20.78 12.35 5.41
CA PRO A 152 21.05 12.89 6.74
C PRO A 152 20.12 12.30 7.81
N VAL A 153 19.01 11.68 7.41
CA VAL A 153 18.03 11.08 8.31
C VAL A 153 18.41 9.64 8.63
N GLY A 154 18.91 8.91 7.63
CA GLY A 154 19.39 7.54 7.77
C GLY A 154 18.34 6.49 7.43
N CYS A 155 18.45 5.32 8.05
CA CYS A 155 17.57 4.18 7.80
C CYS A 155 16.49 4.06 8.86
N GLY A 156 15.41 3.36 8.51
CA GLY A 156 14.30 3.12 9.42
C GLY A 156 12.96 3.36 8.75
N THR A 157 11.95 3.50 9.59
CA THR A 157 10.56 3.73 9.16
C THR A 157 10.34 5.20 8.87
N TYR A 158 9.57 5.46 7.82
CA TYR A 158 9.11 6.75 7.37
C TYR A 158 7.59 6.68 7.18
N THR A 159 6.94 7.84 7.12
CA THR A 159 5.51 7.92 6.84
C THR A 159 5.26 8.94 5.73
N LEU A 160 4.56 8.54 4.67
CA LEU A 160 3.94 9.47 3.74
C LEU A 160 2.65 10.00 4.36
N VAL A 161 2.57 11.32 4.51
CA VAL A 161 1.37 12.04 4.92
C VAL A 161 0.68 12.55 3.66
N VAL A 162 -0.54 12.10 3.42
CA VAL A 162 -1.36 12.51 2.27
C VAL A 162 -2.52 13.33 2.79
N LYS A 163 -2.62 14.58 2.33
CA LYS A 163 -3.75 15.45 2.63
C LYS A 163 -4.54 15.73 1.36
N VAL A 164 -5.81 15.34 1.36
CA VAL A 164 -6.76 15.69 0.31
C VAL A 164 -7.73 16.74 0.80
N SER A 165 -8.12 17.64 -0.10
CA SER A 165 -9.14 18.66 0.17
C SER A 165 -10.21 18.59 -0.91
N ALA A 166 -11.47 18.73 -0.50
CA ALA A 166 -12.63 18.78 -1.35
C ALA A 166 -13.52 19.95 -0.94
N VAL A 167 -14.38 20.39 -1.86
CA VAL A 167 -15.31 21.49 -1.63
C VAL A 167 -16.69 21.04 -2.11
N ASP A 168 -17.71 21.38 -1.34
CA ASP A 168 -19.10 21.19 -1.73
C ASP A 168 -19.65 22.38 -2.54
N THR A 169 -20.85 22.28 -3.09
CA THR A 169 -21.45 23.36 -3.89
C THR A 169 -21.73 24.65 -3.11
N GLU A 170 -21.69 24.61 -1.79
CA GLU A 170 -21.89 25.76 -0.90
C GLU A 170 -20.55 26.43 -0.53
N GLY A 171 -19.42 25.84 -0.91
CA GLY A 171 -18.08 26.34 -0.61
C GLY A 171 -17.54 25.88 0.73
N ASN A 172 -18.13 24.84 1.35
CA ASN A 172 -17.59 24.29 2.59
C ASN A 172 -16.40 23.37 2.28
N ASP A 173 -15.28 23.63 2.95
CA ASP A 173 -14.08 22.81 2.83
C ASP A 173 -14.22 21.47 3.58
N LYS A 174 -13.79 20.41 2.91
CA LYS A 174 -13.74 19.03 3.40
C LYS A 174 -12.29 18.57 3.33
N VAL A 175 -11.77 17.96 4.40
CA VAL A 175 -10.35 17.57 4.47
C VAL A 175 -10.23 16.14 5.01
N SER A 176 -9.31 15.37 4.44
CA SER A 176 -8.92 14.07 4.98
C SER A 176 -7.40 13.92 4.92
N ASN A 177 -6.81 13.58 6.07
CA ASN A 177 -5.39 13.28 6.18
C ASN A 177 -5.19 11.78 6.40
N GLN A 178 -4.29 11.19 5.63
CA GLN A 178 -3.96 9.76 5.67
C GLN A 178 -2.46 9.56 5.83
N PHE A 179 -2.08 8.47 6.49
CA PHE A 179 -0.71 8.19 6.90
C PHE A 179 -0.32 6.80 6.40
N ILE A 180 0.70 6.72 5.54
CA ILE A 180 1.14 5.46 4.92
C ILE A 180 2.61 5.23 5.30
N THR A 181 2.89 4.20 6.09
CA THR A 181 4.26 3.88 6.51
C THR A 181 5.03 3.14 5.43
N PHE A 182 6.34 3.37 5.37
CA PHE A 182 7.28 2.63 4.52
C PHE A 182 8.65 2.58 5.17
N ASP A 183 9.48 1.60 4.78
CA ASP A 183 10.81 1.43 5.34
C ASP A 183 11.90 1.76 4.31
N ARG A 184 12.94 2.44 4.78
CA ARG A 184 14.19 2.60 4.03
C ARG A 184 15.20 1.57 4.54
N PRO A 185 15.58 0.57 3.71
CA PRO A 185 16.42 -0.54 4.17
C PRO A 185 17.90 -0.14 4.26
N GLU A 186 18.65 -0.85 5.12
CA GLU A 186 20.06 -0.58 5.44
C GLU A 186 20.97 -0.46 4.23
N SER A 187 20.65 -1.14 3.13
CA SER A 187 21.37 -1.05 1.86
C SER A 187 21.48 0.37 1.29
N PHE A 188 20.58 1.28 1.67
CA PHE A 188 20.58 2.69 1.24
C PHE A 188 21.26 3.64 2.22
N CYS A 189 21.62 3.19 3.42
CA CYS A 189 22.16 4.05 4.47
C CYS A 189 23.59 3.70 4.88
N LYS A 190 24.19 2.68 4.26
CA LYS A 190 25.61 2.39 4.43
C LYS A 190 26.42 3.54 3.84
N THR A 191 26.77 4.48 4.71
CA THR A 191 27.87 5.41 4.48
C THR A 191 29.13 4.58 4.32
N SER A 192 29.86 4.83 3.24
CA SER A 192 31.06 4.13 2.83
C SER A 192 32.05 3.89 3.98
N GLU A 193 32.08 2.66 4.49
CA GLU A 193 33.25 2.07 5.17
C GLU A 193 33.84 0.98 4.26
N PRO A 194 35.19 0.83 4.23
CA PRO A 194 35.88 0.06 3.22
C PRO A 194 35.54 -1.42 3.33
N GLU A 195 35.45 -2.06 2.17
CA GLU A 195 35.04 -3.46 1.99
C GLU A 195 35.65 -4.39 3.05
N SER A 196 34.78 -4.98 3.87
CA SER A 196 35.09 -6.22 4.56
C SER A 196 33.90 -7.14 4.46
N SER A 197 33.95 -7.92 3.37
CA SER A 197 33.55 -9.32 3.27
C SER A 197 32.41 -9.77 4.18
N SER A 198 31.19 -9.50 3.73
CA SER A 198 30.03 -10.34 4.02
C SER A 198 29.21 -10.41 2.74
N SER A 199 29.48 -11.43 1.95
CA SER A 199 28.61 -11.87 0.86
C SER A 199 27.25 -12.23 1.46
N GLU A 200 26.30 -11.32 1.39
CA GLU A 200 24.89 -11.65 1.48
C GLU A 200 24.31 -11.47 0.08
N ASP A 201 23.69 -12.54 -0.39
CA ASP A 201 23.35 -12.78 -1.77
C ASP A 201 22.58 -11.61 -2.40
N VAL A 202 23.01 -11.24 -3.59
CA VAL A 202 22.17 -10.51 -4.54
C VAL A 202 20.88 -11.32 -4.67
N VAL A 203 19.77 -10.80 -4.14
CA VAL A 203 18.45 -11.41 -4.35
C VAL A 203 18.13 -11.21 -5.82
N GLU A 204 18.51 -12.19 -6.63
CA GLU A 204 18.12 -12.32 -8.02
C GLU A 204 16.58 -12.38 -8.04
N GLU A 205 15.93 -11.30 -8.48
CA GLU A 205 14.48 -11.30 -8.62
C GLU A 205 14.10 -12.34 -9.69
N VAL A 206 13.41 -13.40 -9.26
CA VAL A 206 13.00 -14.49 -10.15
C VAL A 206 11.84 -13.99 -11.02
N PRO A 207 12.04 -13.79 -12.33
CA PRO A 207 10.94 -13.46 -13.23
C PRO A 207 9.95 -14.61 -13.28
N MET A 208 8.68 -14.28 -13.42
CA MET A 208 7.59 -15.23 -13.51
C MET A 208 6.88 -15.08 -14.86
N THR A 209 6.65 -16.20 -15.51
CA THR A 209 5.74 -16.31 -16.64
C THR A 209 4.34 -16.65 -16.15
N ASN A 210 3.32 -16.40 -16.97
CA ASN A 210 1.97 -16.79 -16.65
C ASN A 210 1.30 -17.55 -17.79
N CYS A 211 0.29 -18.31 -17.42
CA CYS A 211 -0.53 -19.15 -18.29
C CYS A 211 -1.95 -19.18 -17.72
N GLN A 212 -2.91 -19.59 -18.54
CA GLN A 212 -4.28 -19.83 -18.13
C GLN A 212 -4.66 -21.28 -18.43
N VAL A 213 -5.40 -21.89 -17.51
CA VAL A 213 -5.81 -23.29 -17.58
C VAL A 213 -7.27 -23.42 -17.18
N GLU A 214 -8.04 -24.13 -17.99
CA GLU A 214 -9.42 -24.48 -17.69
C GLU A 214 -9.46 -25.76 -16.87
N LEU A 215 -10.20 -25.73 -15.77
CA LEU A 215 -10.33 -26.81 -14.80
C LEU A 215 -11.81 -27.12 -14.56
N SER A 216 -12.07 -28.36 -14.13
CA SER A 216 -13.41 -28.82 -13.75
C SER A 216 -13.30 -29.65 -12.48
N THR A 217 -14.14 -29.36 -11.49
CA THR A 217 -14.13 -30.07 -10.20
C THR A 217 -14.39 -31.58 -10.30
N ASN A 218 -14.97 -32.06 -11.41
CA ASN A 218 -15.24 -33.49 -11.63
C ASN A 218 -14.46 -34.13 -12.78
N MET A 219 -14.17 -33.41 -13.86
CA MET A 219 -13.51 -33.98 -15.04
C MET A 219 -12.00 -33.82 -14.98
N ALA A 220 -11.53 -32.64 -14.57
CA ALA A 220 -10.11 -32.32 -14.48
C ALA A 220 -9.84 -31.43 -13.25
N PRO A 221 -9.94 -32.00 -12.04
CA PRO A 221 -9.84 -31.23 -10.80
C PRO A 221 -8.40 -30.93 -10.40
N GLY A 222 -7.42 -31.62 -10.99
CA GLY A 222 -6.02 -31.42 -10.64
C GLY A 222 -5.35 -30.34 -11.50
N LEU A 223 -4.36 -29.66 -10.93
CA LEU A 223 -3.48 -28.72 -11.63
C LEU A 223 -2.02 -29.11 -11.38
N ASP A 224 -1.27 -29.28 -12.47
CA ASP A 224 0.20 -29.37 -12.45
C ASP A 224 0.78 -27.95 -12.56
N LEU A 225 1.55 -27.55 -11.54
CA LEU A 225 2.08 -26.19 -11.46
C LEU A 225 3.28 -25.98 -12.38
N ALA A 226 4.06 -27.04 -12.64
CA ALA A 226 5.27 -26.95 -13.45
C ALA A 226 4.95 -26.87 -14.95
N THR A 227 3.89 -27.54 -15.40
CA THR A 227 3.48 -27.56 -16.81
C THR A 227 2.29 -26.64 -17.10
N CYS A 228 1.60 -26.15 -16.08
CA CYS A 228 0.38 -25.38 -16.21
C CYS A 228 -0.72 -26.12 -16.99
N THR A 229 -0.97 -27.37 -16.61
CA THR A 229 -1.97 -28.22 -17.28
C THR A 229 -2.95 -28.81 -16.30
N ALA A 230 -4.20 -28.95 -16.76
CA ALA A 230 -5.23 -29.67 -16.05
C ALA A 230 -4.90 -31.18 -16.00
N VAL A 231 -5.12 -31.79 -14.84
CA VAL A 231 -4.94 -33.21 -14.59
C VAL A 231 -6.32 -33.84 -14.40
N ASP A 232 -6.57 -34.93 -15.11
CA ASP A 232 -7.85 -35.63 -15.08
C ASP A 232 -8.18 -36.19 -13.69
N ALA A 233 -9.46 -36.44 -13.44
CA ALA A 233 -9.92 -36.94 -12.15
C ALA A 233 -9.32 -38.32 -11.78
N ALA A 234 -8.97 -39.14 -12.77
CA ALA A 234 -8.35 -40.44 -12.56
C ALA A 234 -6.92 -40.32 -12.00
N SER A 235 -6.23 -39.23 -12.33
CA SER A 235 -4.83 -38.97 -11.95
C SER A 235 -4.68 -37.81 -10.98
N ALA A 236 -5.77 -37.19 -10.54
CA ALA A 236 -5.76 -35.98 -9.70
C ALA A 236 -4.95 -36.10 -8.41
N ALA A 237 -4.85 -37.31 -7.83
CA ALA A 237 -4.02 -37.57 -6.65
C ALA A 237 -2.51 -37.33 -6.87
N THR A 238 -2.07 -37.22 -8.13
CA THR A 238 -0.68 -36.92 -8.50
C THR A 238 -0.46 -35.45 -8.87
N ALA A 239 -1.52 -34.66 -8.96
CA ALA A 239 -1.43 -33.22 -9.22
C ALA A 239 -0.82 -32.48 -8.01
N ASP A 240 -0.23 -31.31 -8.25
CA ASP A 240 0.26 -30.47 -7.15
C ASP A 240 -0.89 -29.89 -6.34
N VAL A 241 -1.95 -29.47 -7.05
CA VAL A 241 -3.13 -28.82 -6.50
C VAL A 241 -4.38 -29.56 -6.97
N ILE A 242 -5.33 -29.77 -6.06
CA ILE A 242 -6.62 -30.41 -6.35
C ILE A 242 -7.74 -29.44 -5.97
N PHE A 243 -8.67 -29.22 -6.89
CA PHE A 243 -9.86 -28.41 -6.68
C PHE A 243 -11.09 -29.28 -6.51
N THR A 244 -11.86 -29.03 -5.46
CA THR A 244 -13.14 -29.74 -5.23
C THR A 244 -14.24 -28.76 -4.88
N ALA A 245 -15.49 -29.11 -5.16
CA ALA A 245 -16.64 -28.30 -4.76
C ALA A 245 -17.28 -28.85 -3.47
N ALA A 246 -17.42 -28.00 -2.47
CA ALA A 246 -18.15 -28.31 -1.24
C ALA A 246 -19.16 -27.20 -0.94
N ASN A 247 -20.44 -27.55 -0.78
CA ASN A 247 -21.53 -26.61 -0.46
C ASN A 247 -21.72 -25.45 -1.45
N GLY A 248 -21.21 -25.56 -2.67
CA GLY A 248 -21.25 -24.48 -3.66
C GLY A 248 -19.93 -23.75 -3.83
N ASP A 249 -19.01 -23.88 -2.87
CA ASP A 249 -17.72 -23.21 -2.90
C ASP A 249 -16.62 -24.10 -3.48
N ILE A 250 -15.70 -23.50 -4.23
CA ILE A 250 -14.47 -24.17 -4.65
C ILE A 250 -13.49 -24.19 -3.48
N THR A 251 -12.91 -25.35 -3.25
CA THR A 251 -11.87 -25.60 -2.26
C THR A 251 -10.61 -26.03 -2.98
N MET A 252 -9.46 -25.61 -2.46
CA MET A 252 -8.16 -25.99 -2.98
C MET A 252 -7.43 -26.83 -1.93
N SER A 253 -6.83 -27.94 -2.35
CA SER A 253 -6.07 -28.81 -1.47
C SER A 253 -4.80 -29.32 -2.15
N SER A 254 -3.89 -29.79 -1.32
CA SER A 254 -2.61 -30.34 -1.76
C SER A 254 -2.80 -31.75 -2.32
N GLY A 255 -2.40 -31.98 -3.56
CA GLY A 255 -2.30 -33.35 -4.10
C GLY A 255 -0.92 -33.96 -3.86
N ASN A 256 0.14 -33.17 -4.01
CA ASN A 256 1.54 -33.63 -3.91
C ASN A 256 2.39 -32.80 -2.92
N GLY A 257 1.84 -32.47 -1.75
CA GLY A 257 2.59 -31.81 -0.68
C GLY A 257 2.84 -30.30 -0.91
N ALA A 258 2.14 -29.68 -1.86
CA ALA A 258 2.06 -28.23 -1.96
C ALA A 258 1.45 -27.62 -0.67
N MET A 259 2.04 -26.51 -0.22
CA MET A 259 1.52 -25.66 0.84
C MET A 259 1.04 -24.34 0.24
N PHE A 260 0.04 -23.75 0.87
CA PHE A 260 -0.66 -22.60 0.35
C PHE A 260 -0.64 -21.44 1.36
N GLY A 261 -0.57 -20.22 0.83
CA GLY A 261 -0.82 -18.96 1.52
C GLY A 261 -1.86 -18.15 0.74
N LYS A 262 -2.65 -17.36 1.46
CA LYS A 262 -3.57 -16.40 0.84
C LYS A 262 -2.93 -15.02 0.95
N LEU A 263 -2.95 -14.24 -0.13
CA LEU A 263 -2.61 -12.82 -0.03
C LEU A 263 -3.80 -12.08 0.59
N ASP A 264 -3.56 -11.36 1.68
CA ASP A 264 -4.58 -10.63 2.43
C ASP A 264 -5.16 -9.46 1.61
N ALA A 265 -6.26 -8.87 2.09
CA ALA A 265 -7.05 -7.86 1.38
C ALA A 265 -6.24 -6.61 0.95
N ASP A 266 -5.12 -6.33 1.61
CA ASP A 266 -4.17 -5.28 1.25
C ASP A 266 -3.54 -5.48 -0.15
N TYR A 267 -3.62 -6.70 -0.70
CA TYR A 267 -3.21 -7.07 -2.05
C TYR A 267 -4.40 -7.42 -2.97
N SER A 268 -5.64 -7.43 -2.47
CA SER A 268 -6.82 -7.86 -3.22
C SER A 268 -7.47 -6.73 -4.02
N VAL A 269 -6.67 -5.90 -4.69
CA VAL A 269 -7.17 -4.83 -5.55
C VAL A 269 -6.91 -5.18 -7.01
N GLY A 270 -7.78 -6.03 -7.57
CA GLY A 270 -8.22 -6.01 -8.98
C GLY A 270 -7.21 -6.24 -10.11
N TYR A 271 -5.91 -6.26 -9.85
CA TYR A 271 -4.93 -6.13 -10.92
C TYR A 271 -3.76 -7.08 -10.73
N TRP A 272 -3.70 -8.04 -11.64
CA TRP A 272 -2.51 -8.84 -11.89
C TRP A 272 -1.24 -7.98 -12.02
N PRO A 273 -0.04 -8.47 -11.65
CA PRO A 273 1.17 -7.65 -11.61
C PRO A 273 1.49 -6.90 -12.90
N GLU A 274 1.15 -7.44 -14.06
CA GLU A 274 1.28 -6.78 -15.36
C GLU A 274 0.30 -5.62 -15.56
N THR A 275 -0.90 -5.70 -15.00
CA THR A 275 -1.92 -4.64 -15.07
C THR A 275 -1.64 -3.57 -14.04
N ALA A 276 -1.19 -3.95 -12.84
CA ALA A 276 -0.86 -3.02 -11.75
C ALA A 276 0.41 -2.20 -12.02
N ASN A 277 1.36 -2.76 -12.78
CA ASN A 277 2.67 -2.14 -12.99
C ASN A 277 2.98 -1.81 -14.46
N ASN A 278 2.01 -1.98 -15.37
CA ASN A 278 2.16 -1.74 -16.82
C ASN A 278 3.46 -2.34 -17.41
N ARG A 279 3.79 -3.57 -16.99
CA ARG A 279 5.00 -4.29 -17.39
C ARG A 279 4.66 -5.68 -17.91
N THR A 280 5.47 -6.21 -18.81
CA THR A 280 5.20 -7.49 -19.49
C THR A 280 5.52 -8.73 -18.67
N LEU A 281 6.21 -8.59 -17.53
CA LEU A 281 6.65 -9.71 -16.68
C LEU A 281 6.27 -9.45 -15.22
N ALA A 282 5.81 -10.50 -14.53
CA ALA A 282 5.70 -10.52 -13.08
C ALA A 282 7.01 -11.03 -12.47
N TYR A 283 7.23 -10.77 -11.19
CA TYR A 283 8.36 -11.24 -10.42
C TYR A 283 7.88 -11.87 -9.12
N LYS A 284 8.67 -12.78 -8.54
CA LYS A 284 8.33 -13.40 -7.24
C LYS A 284 8.03 -12.38 -6.15
N SER A 285 8.73 -11.23 -6.16
CA SER A 285 8.53 -10.11 -5.21
C SER A 285 7.13 -9.48 -5.29
N ASP A 286 6.39 -9.69 -6.37
CA ASP A 286 5.02 -9.19 -6.55
C ASP A 286 3.99 -9.95 -5.74
N PHE A 287 4.39 -11.06 -5.12
CA PHE A 287 3.51 -11.94 -4.35
C PHE A 287 3.99 -12.07 -2.90
N PRO A 288 4.02 -10.96 -2.12
CA PRO A 288 4.54 -10.97 -0.76
C PRO A 288 3.60 -11.72 0.17
N TYR A 289 4.05 -12.86 0.67
CA TYR A 289 3.28 -13.68 1.58
C TYR A 289 3.82 -13.57 3.01
N ARG A 290 2.91 -13.51 3.99
CA ARG A 290 3.28 -13.52 5.41
C ARG A 290 3.55 -14.94 5.92
N ALA A 291 2.86 -15.94 5.38
CA ALA A 291 3.06 -17.35 5.68
C ALA A 291 2.49 -18.25 4.57
N ILE A 292 3.22 -19.31 4.21
CA ILE A 292 2.76 -20.42 3.35
C ILE A 292 2.87 -21.70 4.17
N ALA A 293 1.74 -22.16 4.72
CA ALA A 293 1.74 -23.28 5.67
C ALA A 293 0.48 -24.14 5.62
N ASN A 294 -0.53 -23.76 4.84
CA ASN A 294 -1.79 -24.49 4.80
C ASN A 294 -1.72 -25.60 3.76
N ALA A 295 -2.20 -26.80 4.08
CA ALA A 295 -2.33 -27.90 3.11
C ALA A 295 -3.68 -27.88 2.35
N SER A 296 -4.58 -26.98 2.73
CA SER A 296 -5.83 -26.72 2.04
C SER A 296 -6.36 -25.32 2.34
N PHE A 297 -7.17 -24.79 1.42
CA PHE A 297 -7.98 -23.61 1.59
C PHE A 297 -9.43 -23.93 1.30
N ALA A 298 -10.27 -23.77 2.32
CA ALA A 298 -11.71 -23.83 2.18
C ALA A 298 -12.24 -22.47 1.67
N ASN A 299 -13.33 -22.50 0.93
CA ASN A 299 -14.09 -21.32 0.49
C ASN A 299 -13.23 -20.32 -0.27
N MET A 300 -12.65 -20.75 -1.39
CA MET A 300 -12.02 -19.81 -2.30
C MET A 300 -13.06 -18.81 -2.77
N ILE A 301 -12.79 -17.52 -2.57
CA ILE A 301 -13.74 -16.47 -2.93
C ILE A 301 -13.65 -16.28 -4.44
N GLU A 302 -14.81 -16.16 -5.06
CA GLU A 302 -15.06 -16.24 -6.49
C GLU A 302 -14.64 -14.98 -7.26
N SER A 303 -13.58 -14.29 -6.82
CA SER A 303 -13.12 -13.05 -7.43
C SER A 303 -11.75 -13.23 -8.07
N ALA A 304 -11.56 -12.64 -9.25
CA ALA A 304 -10.26 -12.46 -9.89
C ALA A 304 -9.29 -11.59 -9.06
N GLU A 305 -9.79 -10.96 -8.01
CA GLU A 305 -9.04 -10.13 -7.08
C GLU A 305 -8.27 -10.94 -6.02
N GLN A 306 -8.50 -12.26 -5.92
CA GLN A 306 -7.81 -13.10 -4.94
C GLN A 306 -6.70 -13.92 -5.56
N ILE A 307 -5.50 -13.70 -5.01
CA ILE A 307 -4.29 -14.42 -5.36
C ILE A 307 -3.87 -15.30 -4.20
N TYR A 308 -3.55 -16.54 -4.52
CA TYR A 308 -3.03 -17.56 -3.62
C TYR A 308 -1.60 -17.86 -4.01
N VAL A 309 -0.71 -17.89 -3.03
CA VAL A 309 0.68 -18.30 -3.22
C VAL A 309 0.87 -19.75 -2.82
N ILE A 310 1.78 -20.43 -3.51
CA ILE A 310 1.99 -21.86 -3.37
C ILE A 310 3.48 -22.14 -3.27
N GLN A 311 3.84 -22.98 -2.32
CA GLN A 311 5.17 -23.57 -2.22
C GLN A 311 5.07 -25.08 -2.37
N THR A 312 5.74 -25.65 -3.37
CA THR A 312 5.79 -27.10 -3.55
C THR A 312 6.75 -27.74 -2.55
N ALA A 313 6.62 -29.05 -2.34
CA ALA A 313 7.54 -29.81 -1.49
C ALA A 313 9.01 -29.72 -1.96
N ALA A 314 9.23 -29.51 -3.27
CA ALA A 314 10.55 -29.29 -3.87
C ALA A 314 11.08 -27.84 -3.71
N GLY A 315 10.31 -26.96 -3.05
CA GLY A 315 10.67 -25.55 -2.82
C GLY A 315 10.32 -24.60 -3.96
N GLY A 316 9.58 -25.05 -4.98
CA GLY A 316 9.13 -24.19 -6.08
C GLY A 316 8.07 -23.20 -5.60
N PHE A 317 8.14 -21.96 -6.08
CA PHE A 317 7.19 -20.89 -5.74
C PHE A 317 6.27 -20.59 -6.93
N TYR A 318 4.97 -20.53 -6.66
CA TYR A 318 3.93 -20.23 -7.65
C TYR A 318 2.89 -19.29 -7.05
N ALA A 319 2.14 -18.60 -7.91
CA ALA A 319 0.98 -17.83 -7.48
C ALA A 319 -0.17 -18.05 -8.45
N LEU A 320 -1.41 -18.13 -7.98
CA LEU A 320 -2.58 -18.33 -8.84
C LEU A 320 -3.79 -17.54 -8.37
N GLY A 321 -4.75 -17.37 -9.26
CA GLY A 321 -6.08 -16.83 -8.94
C GLY A 321 -7.03 -17.09 -10.10
N PHE A 322 -8.31 -16.75 -9.93
CA PHE A 322 -9.30 -16.91 -10.99
C PHE A 322 -9.05 -15.90 -12.13
N ALA A 323 -9.13 -16.35 -13.37
CA ALA A 323 -8.78 -15.53 -14.52
C ALA A 323 -9.78 -14.38 -14.79
N THR A 324 -11.02 -14.49 -14.31
CA THR A 324 -12.13 -13.56 -14.60
C THR A 324 -13.05 -13.38 -13.39
N GLU A 325 -13.68 -12.20 -13.21
CA GLU A 325 -14.56 -11.87 -12.08
C GLU A 325 -15.81 -12.77 -11.91
N LYS A 326 -16.29 -13.42 -12.98
CA LYS A 326 -17.33 -14.46 -12.92
C LYS A 326 -16.67 -15.81 -13.10
N SER A 327 -16.09 -16.30 -12.02
CA SER A 327 -14.95 -17.21 -12.08
C SER A 327 -15.28 -18.66 -12.42
N TYR A 328 -16.53 -19.08 -12.31
CA TYR A 328 -16.91 -20.46 -12.61
C TYR A 328 -18.37 -20.62 -13.05
N GLU A 329 -18.61 -21.63 -13.89
CA GLU A 329 -19.95 -22.03 -14.33
C GLU A 329 -20.34 -23.34 -13.65
N LYS A 330 -21.47 -23.34 -12.95
CA LYS A 330 -22.06 -24.59 -12.45
C LYS A 330 -22.62 -25.39 -13.63
N LEU A 331 -21.96 -26.51 -13.92
CA LEU A 331 -22.39 -27.49 -14.90
C LEU A 331 -23.35 -28.52 -14.26
N THR A 332 -23.77 -29.51 -15.05
CA THR A 332 -24.60 -30.62 -14.56
C THR A 332 -23.87 -31.44 -13.50
N ASN A 333 -24.62 -32.11 -12.61
CA ASN A 333 -24.10 -33.01 -11.57
C ASN A 333 -23.20 -32.35 -10.51
N ASN A 334 -23.44 -31.08 -10.16
CA ASN A 334 -22.61 -30.30 -9.23
C ASN A 334 -21.13 -30.19 -9.67
N ASP A 335 -20.87 -30.26 -10.98
CA ASP A 335 -19.57 -29.90 -11.51
C ASP A 335 -19.47 -28.38 -11.69
N TYR A 336 -18.27 -27.83 -11.52
CA TYR A 336 -17.96 -26.43 -11.72
C TYR A 336 -16.77 -26.32 -12.65
N SER A 337 -16.93 -25.56 -13.74
CA SER A 337 -15.88 -25.24 -14.70
C SER A 337 -15.34 -23.85 -14.43
N PHE A 338 -14.03 -23.67 -14.41
CA PHE A 338 -13.37 -22.40 -14.10
C PHE A 338 -12.02 -22.27 -14.78
N SER A 339 -11.56 -21.02 -14.93
CA SER A 339 -10.24 -20.72 -15.49
C SER A 339 -9.34 -20.15 -14.42
N ILE A 340 -8.17 -20.75 -14.24
CA ILE A 340 -7.13 -20.28 -13.34
C ILE A 340 -6.03 -19.63 -14.16
N LYS A 341 -5.57 -18.47 -13.68
CA LYS A 341 -4.30 -17.90 -14.11
C LYS A 341 -3.22 -18.27 -13.13
N LEU A 342 -2.15 -18.86 -13.62
CA LEU A 342 -1.00 -19.33 -12.83
C LEU A 342 0.24 -18.54 -13.22
N TYR A 343 0.99 -18.08 -12.21
CA TYR A 343 2.35 -17.58 -12.31
C TYR A 343 3.32 -18.66 -11.86
N MET A 344 4.31 -18.90 -12.71
CA MET A 344 5.35 -19.89 -12.52
C MET A 344 6.72 -19.24 -12.78
N PRO A 345 7.81 -19.75 -12.17
CA PRO A 345 9.15 -19.26 -12.48
C PRO A 345 9.42 -19.35 -13.98
N ALA A 346 9.97 -18.30 -14.57
CA ALA A 346 10.38 -18.33 -15.97
C ALA A 346 11.44 -19.42 -16.16
N GLN A 347 11.25 -20.28 -17.17
CA GLN A 347 12.21 -21.30 -17.56
C GLN A 347 13.27 -20.76 -18.50
#